data_AF-A0A818B153-F1
#
_entry.id   AF-A0A818B153-F1
#
_cell.length_a   1.000
_cell.length_b   1.000
_cell.length_c   1.000
_cell.angle_alpha   90.00
_cell.angle_beta   90.00
_cell.angle_gamma   90.00
#
_symmetry.space_group_name_H-M   'P 1'
#
loop_
_entity.id
_entity.type
_entity.pdbx_description
1 polymer ?
#
loop_
_entity_poly.entity_id
_entity_poly.type
_entity_poly.pdbx_seq_one_letter_code
_entity_poly.pdbx_strand_id
1 'polypeptide(L)'
;IASGIPKFFPLAMIQQEGNPYVRDDTMFIKVMIDFGDVLKPLLPYALSLNPGLPTNVQQLMIKQEIERRAQSATWLSVLVHTIAGDFSILKNFLYLEDSMACRLRVAMIFSLTSALFHSFLLHALWCFFKVIFHSIFNVKILCYFSLHRVYTYILLILISWFLSLVIVLPAWTKLNVFSYFPEQYHCLISFTNVRGFIYSLCSTYVIPVLVIIYIYSRLIIFIRHGYNFNHRSRTRREIMIVKRILIICAILSLSGSPTLVFLFQFIMTGRLHPLADRVHELGLAINTNIVTFGFAILNSLIKLLPKKFTHRKQPQTSYRQPKKVLSDIMP
;
A
#
# COMPACT_ATOMS: atom_id res chain seq x y z
N ILE A 1 30.75 34.66 16.76
CA ILE A 1 31.63 34.82 15.57
C ILE A 1 30.96 35.81 14.61
N ALA A 2 31.64 36.92 14.35
CA ALA A 2 31.13 38.22 13.88
C ALA A 2 30.32 38.21 12.56
N SER A 3 29.39 39.16 12.45
CA SER A 3 28.38 39.34 11.39
C SER A 3 28.87 40.14 10.16
N GLY A 4 30.11 39.93 9.71
CA GLY A 4 30.76 40.81 8.71
C GLY A 4 31.36 40.13 7.47
N ILE A 5 31.22 38.81 7.31
CA ILE A 5 31.85 38.10 6.18
C ILE A 5 30.95 38.22 4.93
N PRO A 6 31.45 38.74 3.80
CA PRO A 6 30.71 38.80 2.55
C PRO A 6 30.32 37.39 2.07
N LYS A 7 29.06 37.23 1.62
CA LYS A 7 28.54 35.95 1.12
C LYS A 7 29.27 35.44 -0.14
N PHE A 8 29.95 36.35 -0.85
CA PHE A 8 30.82 36.08 -1.98
C PHE A 8 32.11 36.89 -1.79
N PHE A 9 33.25 36.21 -1.84
CA PHE A 9 34.57 36.83 -1.71
C PHE A 9 35.39 36.51 -2.97
N PRO A 10 35.83 37.52 -3.75
CA PRO A 10 36.60 37.27 -4.97
C PRO A 10 37.91 36.56 -4.65
N LEU A 11 38.30 35.57 -5.47
CA LEU A 11 39.53 34.81 -5.28
C LEU A 11 40.78 35.72 -5.25
N ALA A 12 40.77 36.79 -6.04
CA ALA A 12 41.84 37.77 -6.06
C ALA A 12 42.02 38.53 -4.72
N MET A 13 40.94 38.71 -3.94
CA MET A 13 41.02 39.32 -2.62
C MET A 13 41.50 38.33 -1.55
N ILE A 14 41.27 37.03 -1.73
CA ILE A 14 41.84 35.98 -0.87
C ILE A 14 43.36 35.95 -0.95
N GLN A 15 43.91 36.20 -2.14
CA GLN A 15 45.34 36.13 -2.42
C GLN A 15 46.12 37.39 -2.00
N GLN A 16 45.45 38.42 -1.46
CA GLN A 16 46.15 39.61 -0.97
C GLN A 16 46.91 39.28 0.33
N GLU A 17 48.20 39.66 0.37
CA GLU A 17 49.01 39.56 1.58
C GLU A 17 48.36 40.37 2.72
N GLY A 18 48.25 39.75 3.90
CA GLY A 18 47.62 40.34 5.07
C GLY A 18 46.09 40.22 5.13
N ASN A 19 45.47 39.35 4.32
CA ASN A 19 44.03 39.11 4.41
C ASN A 19 43.64 38.56 5.80
N PRO A 20 42.75 39.23 6.57
CA PRO A 20 42.38 38.80 7.92
C PRO A 20 41.64 37.46 7.97
N TYR A 21 41.19 36.93 6.82
CA TYR A 21 40.49 35.66 6.68
C TYR A 21 41.39 34.48 6.30
N VAL A 22 42.67 34.74 5.98
CA VAL A 22 43.68 33.72 5.67
C VAL A 22 44.80 33.86 6.69
N ARG A 23 44.97 32.85 7.54
CA ARG A 23 46.04 32.83 8.56
C ARG A 23 46.74 31.49 8.46
N ASP A 24 48.06 31.52 8.35
CA ASP A 24 48.91 30.33 8.30
C ASP A 24 48.47 29.31 7.21
N ASP A 25 48.22 29.79 5.98
CA ASP A 25 47.71 29.01 4.83
C ASP A 25 46.35 28.30 5.05
N THR A 26 45.62 28.65 6.12
CA THR A 26 44.27 28.14 6.39
C THR A 26 43.22 29.23 6.19
N MET A 27 42.12 28.88 5.51
CA MET A 27 40.98 29.77 5.27
C MET A 27 39.74 29.25 6.01
N PHE A 28 39.06 30.14 6.73
CA PHE A 28 37.79 29.85 7.37
C PHE A 28 36.62 30.26 6.47
N ILE A 29 36.02 29.28 5.78
CA ILE A 29 34.82 29.51 4.97
C ILE A 29 33.59 29.31 5.85
N LYS A 30 32.85 30.40 6.12
CA LYS A 30 31.54 30.33 6.78
C LYS A 30 30.44 30.11 5.72
N VAL A 31 30.03 28.86 5.53
CA VAL A 31 28.89 28.54 4.68
C VAL A 31 27.60 28.64 5.49
N MET A 32 26.75 29.61 5.16
CA MET A 32 25.38 29.68 5.69
C MET A 32 24.46 28.93 4.74
N ILE A 33 24.09 27.71 5.11
CA ILE A 33 23.12 26.90 4.37
C ILE A 33 21.74 27.19 4.96
N ASP A 34 20.83 27.67 4.13
CA ASP A 34 19.44 27.83 4.51
C ASP A 34 18.75 26.47 4.46
N PHE A 35 18.33 25.98 5.62
CA PHE A 35 17.60 24.72 5.76
C PHE A 35 16.10 24.93 6.00
N GLY A 36 15.56 26.14 5.75
CA GLY A 36 14.15 26.44 5.99
C GLY A 36 13.19 25.43 5.36
N ASP A 37 13.53 24.93 4.18
CA ASP A 37 12.72 23.96 3.42
C ASP A 37 13.05 22.48 3.71
N VAL A 38 14.08 22.19 4.52
CA VAL A 38 14.50 20.83 4.84
C VAL A 38 13.85 20.39 6.15
N LEU A 39 13.14 19.26 6.12
CA LEU A 39 12.57 18.67 7.32
C LEU A 39 13.66 18.45 8.38
N LYS A 40 13.50 19.02 9.57
CA LYS A 40 14.48 18.98 10.66
C LYS A 40 15.10 17.59 10.93
N PRO A 41 14.34 16.47 10.87
CA PRO A 41 14.91 15.13 11.08
C PRO A 41 15.94 14.69 10.01
N LEU A 42 15.95 15.31 8.83
CA LEU A 42 16.88 15.02 7.74
C LEU A 42 18.16 15.84 7.82
N LEU A 43 18.21 16.88 8.66
CA LEU A 43 19.37 17.76 8.80
C LEU A 43 20.68 16.97 9.02
N PRO A 44 20.75 15.96 9.91
CA PRO A 44 21.99 15.21 10.10
C PRO A 44 22.44 14.47 8.84
N TYR A 45 21.50 13.96 8.04
CA TYR A 45 21.81 13.30 6.78
C TYR A 45 22.24 14.29 5.71
N ALA A 46 21.50 15.40 5.54
CA ALA A 46 21.85 16.46 4.60
C ALA A 46 23.23 17.07 4.91
N LEU A 47 23.57 17.25 6.19
CA LEU A 47 24.88 17.73 6.65
C LEU A 47 26.01 16.71 6.46
N SER A 48 25.69 15.42 6.37
CA SER A 48 26.67 14.35 6.10
C SER A 48 26.98 14.17 4.61
N LEU A 49 26.19 14.77 3.72
CA LEU A 49 26.45 14.70 2.28
C LEU A 49 27.69 15.51 1.94
N ASN A 50 28.50 14.97 1.02
CA ASN A 50 29.69 15.67 0.55
C ASN A 50 29.25 16.97 -0.18
N PRO A 51 29.66 18.17 0.32
CA PRO A 51 29.23 19.43 -0.25
C PRO A 51 29.76 19.65 -1.69
N GLY A 52 30.79 18.92 -2.10
CA GLY A 52 31.34 18.95 -3.46
C GLY A 52 30.49 18.22 -4.51
N LEU A 53 29.41 17.53 -4.11
CA LEU A 53 28.51 16.88 -5.05
C LEU A 53 27.64 17.91 -5.80
N PRO A 54 27.31 17.69 -7.08
CA PRO A 54 26.33 18.51 -7.78
C PRO A 54 24.97 18.57 -7.05
N THR A 55 24.33 19.73 -7.03
CA THR A 55 23.08 19.99 -6.28
C THR A 55 21.97 19.00 -6.63
N ASN A 56 21.84 18.61 -7.89
CA ASN A 56 20.85 17.63 -8.35
C ASN A 56 21.08 16.22 -7.76
N VAL A 57 22.34 15.82 -7.55
CA VAL A 57 22.69 14.54 -6.93
C VAL A 57 22.36 14.58 -5.43
N GLN A 58 22.72 15.68 -4.74
CA GLN A 58 22.39 15.85 -3.33
C GLN A 58 20.88 15.81 -3.10
N GLN A 59 20.10 16.52 -3.92
CA GLN A 59 18.63 16.50 -3.85
C GLN A 59 18.04 15.10 -4.08
N LEU A 60 18.58 14.35 -5.04
CA LEU A 60 18.15 12.97 -5.29
C LEU A 60 18.42 12.07 -4.08
N MET A 61 19.60 12.19 -3.45
CA MET A 61 19.96 11.42 -2.27
C MET A 61 19.10 11.79 -1.05
N ILE A 62 18.82 13.07 -0.84
CA ILE A 62 17.90 13.54 0.22
C ILE A 62 16.50 12.96 0.00
N LYS A 63 16.00 12.99 -1.25
CA LYS A 63 14.69 12.43 -1.59
C LYS A 63 14.61 10.92 -1.33
N GLN A 64 15.65 10.16 -1.69
CA GLN A 64 15.70 8.74 -1.41
C GLN A 64 15.70 8.44 0.09
N GLU A 65 16.42 9.23 0.89
CA GLU A 65 16.43 9.08 2.34
C GLU A 65 15.08 9.43 2.99
N ILE A 66 14.36 10.43 2.45
CA ILE A 66 12.97 10.72 2.84
C ILE A 66 12.09 9.49 2.62
N GLU A 67 12.16 8.89 1.43
CA GLU A 67 11.36 7.71 1.08
C GLU A 67 11.72 6.51 1.98
N ARG A 68 13.01 6.31 2.27
CA ARG A 68 13.49 5.25 3.18
C ARG A 68 12.97 5.46 4.60
N ARG A 69 13.07 6.69 5.14
CA ARG A 69 12.60 7.00 6.50
C ARG A 69 11.09 6.93 6.63
N ALA A 70 10.34 7.32 5.59
CA ALA A 70 8.89 7.15 5.56
C ALA A 70 8.49 5.67 5.68
N GLN A 71 9.27 4.76 5.07
CA GLN A 71 9.09 3.31 5.23
C GLN A 71 9.47 2.82 6.63
N SER A 72 10.55 3.33 7.23
CA SER A 72 10.95 2.95 8.59
C SER A 72 9.99 3.46 9.67
N ALA A 73 9.44 4.67 9.53
CA ALA A 73 8.50 5.25 10.50
C ALA A 73 7.19 4.47 10.61
N THR A 74 6.76 3.82 9.53
CA THR A 74 5.57 2.95 9.52
C THR A 74 5.85 1.58 10.15
N TRP A 75 7.04 1.01 9.98
CA TRP A 75 7.47 -0.16 10.77
C TRP A 75 7.52 0.15 12.26
N LEU A 76 8.03 1.34 12.60
CA LEU A 76 7.99 1.85 13.97
C LEU A 76 6.55 2.04 14.45
N SER A 77 5.57 2.43 13.63
CA SER A 77 4.17 2.46 14.10
C SER A 77 3.58 1.07 14.33
N VAL A 78 4.00 0.05 13.58
CA VAL A 78 3.62 -1.36 13.86
C VAL A 78 4.23 -1.79 15.17
N LEU A 79 5.55 -1.62 15.31
CA LEU A 79 6.29 -1.98 16.50
C LEU A 79 5.79 -1.20 17.72
N VAL A 80 5.48 0.09 17.57
CA VAL A 80 4.92 0.96 18.61
C VAL A 80 3.47 0.59 18.88
N HIS A 81 2.65 0.11 17.95
CA HIS A 81 1.33 -0.39 18.36
C HIS A 81 1.41 -1.72 19.10
N THR A 82 2.35 -2.61 18.74
CA THR A 82 2.57 -3.89 19.42
C THR A 82 3.30 -3.72 20.76
N ILE A 83 4.20 -2.73 20.88
CA ILE A 83 5.01 -2.45 22.07
C ILE A 83 4.39 -1.33 22.93
N ALA A 84 3.64 -0.37 22.38
CA ALA A 84 2.93 0.65 23.16
C ALA A 84 1.63 0.15 23.81
N GLY A 85 1.22 -1.10 23.55
CA GLY A 85 0.42 -1.83 24.53
C GLY A 85 1.10 -1.90 25.91
N ASP A 86 2.44 -1.96 25.95
CA ASP A 86 3.23 -1.95 27.19
C ASP A 86 3.66 -0.55 27.66
N PHE A 87 3.57 0.50 26.82
CA PHE A 87 3.94 1.85 27.25
C PHE A 87 2.86 2.45 28.16
N SER A 88 3.14 2.40 29.47
CA SER A 88 2.40 3.00 30.57
C SER A 88 1.98 4.47 30.38
N ILE A 89 2.64 5.22 29.49
CA ILE A 89 2.33 6.63 29.21
C ILE A 89 1.03 6.78 28.41
N LEU A 90 0.68 5.79 27.57
CA LEU A 90 -0.62 5.76 26.86
C LEU A 90 -1.74 5.18 27.73
N LYS A 91 -1.42 4.49 28.85
CA LYS A 91 -2.43 4.00 29.80
C LYS A 91 -3.32 5.14 30.28
N ASN A 92 -2.77 6.27 30.68
CA ASN A 92 -3.57 7.39 31.22
C ASN A 92 -4.49 8.05 30.17
N PHE A 93 -4.18 7.94 28.88
CA PHE A 93 -5.05 8.46 27.81
C PHE A 93 -6.10 7.43 27.33
N LEU A 94 -5.87 6.15 27.62
CA LEU A 94 -6.74 5.01 27.26
C LEU A 94 -7.53 4.43 28.44
N TYR A 95 -7.34 4.95 29.66
CA TYR A 95 -8.07 4.60 30.89
C TYR A 95 -9.53 5.13 30.89
N LEU A 96 -10.25 4.97 29.78
CA LEU A 96 -11.71 5.03 29.81
C LEU A 96 -12.24 3.62 30.15
N GLU A 97 -12.29 3.32 31.45
CA GLU A 97 -12.99 2.17 32.04
C GLU A 97 -14.37 1.97 31.38
N ASP A 98 -14.61 0.76 30.85
CA ASP A 98 -15.88 0.27 30.28
C ASP A 98 -16.54 1.06 29.13
N SER A 99 -15.81 2.03 28.57
CA SER A 99 -16.44 2.98 27.67
C SER A 99 -16.88 2.39 26.34
N MET A 100 -17.98 2.91 25.81
CA MET A 100 -18.36 2.79 24.41
C MET A 100 -17.19 3.00 23.44
N ALA A 101 -16.15 3.75 23.83
CA ALA A 101 -14.95 3.96 23.03
C ALA A 101 -14.12 2.68 22.80
N CYS A 102 -14.03 1.77 23.78
CA CYS A 102 -13.40 0.45 23.62
C CYS A 102 -14.13 -0.34 22.51
N ARG A 103 -15.44 -0.49 22.65
CA ARG A 103 -16.28 -1.20 21.67
C ARG A 103 -16.21 -0.56 20.29
N LEU A 104 -16.26 0.78 20.23
CA LEU A 104 -16.15 1.53 18.98
C LEU A 104 -14.79 1.34 18.32
N ARG A 105 -13.69 1.39 19.09
CA ARG A 105 -12.33 1.19 18.57
C ARG A 105 -12.18 -0.19 17.91
N VAL A 106 -12.62 -1.24 18.60
CA VAL A 106 -12.55 -2.60 18.03
C VAL A 106 -13.46 -2.73 16.82
N ALA A 107 -14.68 -2.19 16.88
CA ALA A 107 -15.59 -2.16 15.74
C ALA A 107 -14.99 -1.44 14.53
N MET A 108 -14.28 -0.32 14.72
CA MET A 108 -13.57 0.38 13.63
C MET A 108 -12.44 -0.47 13.05
N ILE A 109 -11.63 -1.15 13.87
CA ILE A 109 -10.53 -2.01 13.39
C ILE A 109 -11.09 -3.18 12.57
N PHE A 110 -12.15 -3.83 13.02
CA PHE A 110 -12.81 -4.90 12.29
C PHE A 110 -13.50 -4.39 11.02
N SER A 111 -14.12 -3.22 11.07
CA SER A 111 -14.75 -2.59 9.89
C SER A 111 -13.71 -2.23 8.84
N LEU A 112 -12.56 -1.70 9.26
CA LEU A 112 -11.43 -1.42 8.39
C LEU A 112 -10.93 -2.72 7.76
N THR A 113 -10.63 -3.74 8.56
CA THR A 113 -10.15 -5.05 8.08
C THR A 113 -11.14 -5.67 7.08
N SER A 114 -12.43 -5.64 7.39
CA SER A 114 -13.50 -6.08 6.50
C SER A 114 -13.52 -5.28 5.19
N ALA A 115 -13.42 -3.94 5.25
CA ALA A 115 -13.37 -3.09 4.06
C ALA A 115 -12.17 -3.39 3.16
N LEU A 116 -11.03 -3.78 3.74
CA LEU A 116 -9.85 -4.20 2.98
C LEU A 116 -10.11 -5.49 2.21
N PHE A 117 -10.66 -6.53 2.85
CA PHE A 117 -11.02 -7.78 2.15
C PHE A 117 -12.11 -7.56 1.09
N HIS A 118 -13.12 -6.75 1.38
CA HIS A 118 -14.16 -6.39 0.40
C HIS A 118 -13.59 -5.58 -0.77
N SER A 119 -12.58 -4.73 -0.55
CA SER A 119 -11.88 -4.03 -1.62
C SER A 119 -11.11 -4.99 -2.54
N PHE A 120 -10.44 -6.01 -1.97
CA PHE A 120 -9.79 -7.06 -2.77
C PHE A 120 -10.80 -7.91 -3.54
N LEU A 121 -11.94 -8.23 -2.92
CA LEU A 121 -13.04 -8.93 -3.57
C LEU A 121 -13.62 -8.12 -4.73
N LEU A 122 -13.86 -6.82 -4.52
CA LEU A 122 -14.34 -5.91 -5.55
C LEU A 122 -13.35 -5.84 -6.72
N HIS A 123 -12.05 -5.76 -6.43
CA HIS A 123 -11.02 -5.79 -7.45
C HIS A 123 -11.01 -7.12 -8.24
N ALA A 124 -11.15 -8.26 -7.55
CA ALA A 124 -11.22 -9.57 -8.18
C ALA A 124 -12.43 -9.69 -9.11
N LEU A 125 -13.61 -9.27 -8.64
CA LEU A 125 -14.85 -9.21 -9.43
C LEU A 125 -14.68 -8.31 -10.65
N TRP A 126 -14.12 -7.11 -10.46
CA TRP A 126 -13.87 -6.18 -11.55
C TRP A 126 -12.95 -6.76 -12.63
N CYS A 127 -11.85 -7.40 -12.22
CA CYS A 127 -10.95 -8.10 -13.13
C CYS A 127 -11.65 -9.23 -13.87
N PHE A 128 -12.44 -10.03 -13.15
CA PHE A 128 -13.20 -11.15 -13.72
C PHE A 128 -14.21 -10.68 -14.77
N PHE A 129 -15.05 -9.71 -14.43
CA PHE A 129 -16.01 -9.11 -15.34
C PHE A 129 -15.32 -8.49 -16.54
N LYS A 130 -14.26 -7.71 -16.34
CA LYS A 130 -13.51 -7.11 -17.45
C LYS A 130 -13.00 -8.16 -18.43
N VAL A 131 -12.44 -9.27 -17.96
CA VAL A 131 -11.90 -10.33 -18.83
C VAL A 131 -13.01 -11.07 -19.56
N ILE A 132 -14.09 -11.44 -18.87
CA ILE A 132 -15.21 -12.19 -19.45
C ILE A 132 -16.02 -11.32 -20.42
N PHE A 133 -16.41 -10.11 -20.02
CA PHE A 133 -17.19 -9.23 -20.90
C PHE A 133 -16.40 -8.79 -22.13
N HIS A 134 -15.08 -8.61 -22.03
CA HIS A 134 -14.25 -8.33 -23.22
C HIS A 134 -14.21 -9.52 -24.18
N SER A 135 -14.33 -10.75 -23.67
CA SER A 135 -14.37 -11.94 -24.52
C SER A 135 -15.72 -12.15 -25.19
N ILE A 136 -16.82 -11.79 -24.51
CA ILE A 136 -18.19 -12.07 -24.98
C ILE A 136 -18.76 -10.92 -25.81
N PHE A 137 -18.56 -9.66 -25.38
CA PHE A 137 -19.20 -8.51 -26.01
C PHE A 137 -18.28 -7.78 -26.99
N ASN A 138 -18.80 -7.51 -28.19
CA ASN A 138 -18.15 -6.69 -29.20
C ASN A 138 -17.80 -5.29 -28.66
N VAL A 139 -16.65 -4.77 -29.13
CA VAL A 139 -15.91 -3.58 -28.64
C VAL A 139 -16.75 -2.32 -28.36
N LYS A 140 -17.92 -2.15 -29.00
CA LYS A 140 -18.74 -0.92 -28.90
C LYS A 140 -19.32 -0.66 -27.51
N ILE A 141 -19.80 -1.68 -26.79
CA ILE A 141 -20.36 -1.48 -25.42
C ILE A 141 -19.25 -1.14 -24.42
N LEU A 142 -18.01 -1.59 -24.68
CA LEU A 142 -16.86 -1.33 -23.82
C LEU A 142 -16.48 0.17 -23.79
N CYS A 143 -16.73 0.92 -24.87
CA CYS A 143 -16.46 2.36 -24.91
C CYS A 143 -17.38 3.16 -23.97
N TYR A 144 -18.66 2.81 -23.91
CA TYR A 144 -19.61 3.44 -22.99
C TYR A 144 -19.20 3.20 -21.52
N PHE A 145 -18.75 1.98 -21.24
CA PHE A 145 -18.25 1.60 -19.92
C PHE A 145 -16.92 2.28 -19.54
N SER A 146 -16.16 2.79 -20.51
CA SER A 146 -14.85 3.42 -20.27
C SER A 146 -14.95 4.82 -19.66
N LEU A 147 -15.98 5.61 -20.01
CA LEU A 147 -16.16 6.96 -19.47
C LEU A 147 -16.78 6.93 -18.06
N HIS A 148 -17.75 6.03 -17.83
CA HIS A 148 -18.36 5.80 -16.51
C HIS A 148 -17.46 5.06 -15.51
N ARG A 149 -16.29 4.58 -15.97
CA ARG A 149 -15.42 3.68 -15.23
C ARG A 149 -14.97 4.21 -13.88
N VAL A 150 -14.65 5.50 -13.80
CA VAL A 150 -14.14 6.12 -12.56
C VAL A 150 -15.28 6.28 -11.55
N TYR A 151 -16.43 6.83 -11.96
CA TYR A 151 -17.58 7.02 -11.09
C TYR A 151 -18.16 5.71 -10.58
N THR A 152 -18.34 4.71 -11.45
CA THR A 152 -18.81 3.39 -11.03
C THR A 152 -17.83 2.74 -10.05
N TYR A 153 -16.52 2.88 -10.25
CA TYR A 153 -15.53 2.34 -9.33
C TYR A 153 -15.55 3.03 -7.97
N ILE A 154 -15.64 4.37 -7.94
CA ILE A 154 -15.77 5.14 -6.69
C ILE A 154 -17.06 4.74 -5.95
N LEU A 155 -18.19 4.63 -6.65
CA LEU A 155 -19.46 4.20 -6.06
C LEU A 155 -19.34 2.79 -5.45
N LEU A 156 -18.71 1.86 -6.16
CA LEU A 156 -18.50 0.50 -5.67
C LEU A 156 -17.59 0.47 -4.43
N ILE A 157 -16.57 1.35 -4.36
CA ILE A 157 -15.77 1.51 -3.14
C ILE A 157 -16.65 1.98 -1.99
N LEU A 158 -17.45 3.03 -2.17
CA LEU A 158 -18.33 3.54 -1.10
C LEU A 158 -19.32 2.47 -0.62
N ILE A 159 -19.92 1.72 -1.56
CA ILE A 159 -20.80 0.59 -1.24
C ILE A 159 -20.05 -0.49 -0.46
N SER A 160 -18.82 -0.82 -0.84
CA SER A 160 -18.02 -1.83 -0.13
C SER A 160 -17.69 -1.42 1.32
N TRP A 161 -17.43 -0.13 1.57
CA TRP A 161 -17.21 0.41 2.91
C TRP A 161 -18.49 0.37 3.74
N PHE A 162 -19.62 0.78 3.16
CA PHE A 162 -20.91 0.70 3.81
C PHE A 162 -21.28 -0.75 4.18
N LEU A 163 -21.11 -1.69 3.24
CA LEU A 163 -21.34 -3.11 3.48
C LEU A 163 -20.45 -3.65 4.61
N SER A 164 -19.20 -3.20 4.68
CA SER A 164 -18.26 -3.61 5.72
C SER A 164 -18.69 -3.14 7.12
N LEU A 165 -19.23 -1.92 7.23
CA LEU A 165 -19.82 -1.41 8.47
C LEU A 165 -21.08 -2.20 8.86
N VAL A 166 -21.95 -2.48 7.90
CA VAL A 166 -23.19 -3.26 8.11
C VAL A 166 -22.87 -4.68 8.59
N ILE A 167 -21.83 -5.32 8.05
CA ILE A 167 -21.41 -6.67 8.46
C ILE A 167 -20.90 -6.71 9.91
N VAL A 168 -20.24 -5.66 10.38
CA VAL A 168 -19.72 -5.57 11.75
C VAL A 168 -20.81 -5.18 12.77
N LEU A 169 -21.88 -4.50 12.33
CA LEU A 169 -22.95 -4.00 13.18
C LEU A 169 -23.63 -5.08 14.07
N PRO A 170 -23.93 -6.31 13.60
CA PRO A 170 -24.47 -7.38 14.45
C PRO A 170 -23.53 -7.81 15.58
N ALA A 171 -22.21 -7.83 15.31
CA ALA A 171 -21.20 -8.15 16.33
C ALA A 171 -21.16 -7.05 17.41
N TRP A 172 -21.34 -5.79 17.00
CA TRP A 172 -21.37 -4.67 17.93
C TRP A 172 -22.65 -4.59 18.78
N THR A 173 -23.82 -4.73 18.17
CA THR A 173 -25.10 -4.40 18.82
C THR A 173 -25.76 -5.57 19.55
N LYS A 174 -25.85 -6.75 18.93
CA LYS A 174 -26.66 -7.87 19.45
C LYS A 174 -25.85 -8.89 20.24
N LEU A 175 -24.61 -9.11 19.84
CA LEU A 175 -23.82 -10.23 20.34
C LEU A 175 -22.88 -9.85 21.49
N ASN A 176 -22.78 -8.55 21.85
CA ASN A 176 -21.87 -8.01 22.88
C ASN A 176 -20.48 -8.66 22.81
N VAL A 177 -19.94 -8.74 21.60
CA VAL A 177 -18.75 -9.54 21.27
C VAL A 177 -17.48 -8.92 21.82
N PHE A 178 -17.48 -7.60 21.94
CA PHE A 178 -16.32 -6.83 22.39
C PHE A 178 -16.32 -6.71 23.91
N SER A 179 -15.28 -7.25 24.54
CA SER A 179 -15.08 -7.20 25.98
C SER A 179 -13.77 -6.52 26.30
N TYR A 180 -13.76 -5.74 27.37
CA TYR A 180 -12.54 -5.15 27.90
C TYR A 180 -11.85 -6.16 28.82
N PHE A 181 -10.55 -6.38 28.63
CA PHE A 181 -9.75 -7.28 29.45
C PHE A 181 -8.92 -6.45 30.45
N PRO A 182 -9.35 -6.35 31.72
CA PRO A 182 -8.72 -5.45 32.69
C PRO A 182 -7.27 -5.84 33.00
N GLU A 183 -6.94 -7.14 32.99
CA GLU A 183 -5.58 -7.63 33.28
C GLU A 183 -4.56 -7.20 32.21
N GLN A 184 -5.01 -7.02 30.98
CA GLN A 184 -4.15 -6.75 29.82
C GLN A 184 -4.40 -5.37 29.20
N TYR A 185 -5.33 -4.59 29.76
CA TYR A 185 -5.67 -3.22 29.35
C TYR A 185 -6.00 -3.06 27.86
N HIS A 186 -6.59 -4.09 27.24
CA HIS A 186 -6.96 -4.05 25.83
C HIS A 186 -8.41 -4.45 25.60
N CYS A 187 -8.91 -4.05 24.43
CA CYS A 187 -10.26 -4.30 23.99
C CYS A 187 -10.19 -5.26 22.80
N LEU A 188 -10.77 -6.45 22.94
CA LEU A 188 -10.76 -7.48 21.90
C LEU A 188 -12.05 -8.30 21.95
N ILE A 189 -12.21 -9.16 20.94
CA ILE A 189 -13.27 -10.18 20.97
C ILE A 189 -12.83 -11.28 21.92
N SER A 190 -13.62 -11.55 22.95
CA SER A 190 -13.31 -12.67 23.84
C SER A 190 -13.45 -14.02 23.14
N PHE A 191 -12.43 -14.87 23.26
CA PHE A 191 -12.50 -16.27 22.83
C PHE A 191 -13.60 -17.06 23.54
N THR A 192 -14.03 -16.62 24.73
CA THR A 192 -15.15 -17.25 25.45
C THR A 192 -16.48 -17.07 24.71
N ASN A 193 -16.65 -15.99 23.94
CA ASN A 193 -17.82 -15.77 23.08
C ASN A 193 -17.60 -16.41 21.70
N VAL A 194 -17.58 -17.75 21.67
CA VAL A 194 -17.29 -18.54 20.47
C VAL A 194 -18.20 -18.17 19.29
N ARG A 195 -19.49 -17.90 19.54
CA ARG A 195 -20.44 -17.50 18.50
C ARG A 195 -20.06 -16.16 17.86
N GLY A 196 -19.78 -15.14 18.69
CA GLY A 196 -19.38 -13.82 18.21
C GLY A 196 -18.04 -13.84 17.49
N PHE A 197 -17.10 -14.66 17.99
CA PHE A 197 -15.79 -14.86 17.38
C PHE A 197 -15.91 -15.53 16.01
N ILE A 198 -16.62 -16.66 15.91
CA ILE A 198 -16.83 -17.37 14.63
C ILE A 198 -17.55 -16.47 13.63
N TYR A 199 -18.60 -15.74 14.05
CA TYR A 199 -19.29 -14.80 13.17
C TYR A 199 -18.33 -13.75 12.61
N SER A 200 -17.55 -13.10 13.47
CA SER A 200 -16.60 -12.06 13.07
C SER A 200 -15.53 -12.60 12.14
N LEU A 201 -14.95 -13.76 12.48
CA LEU A 201 -13.93 -14.45 11.68
C LEU A 201 -14.47 -14.87 10.30
N CYS A 202 -15.65 -15.49 10.25
CA CYS A 202 -16.24 -15.94 8.99
C CYS A 202 -16.59 -14.78 8.07
N SER A 203 -17.26 -13.75 8.62
CA SER A 203 -17.77 -12.63 7.84
C SER A 203 -16.67 -11.66 7.37
N THR A 204 -15.67 -11.39 8.20
CA THR A 204 -14.60 -10.43 7.86
C THR A 204 -13.42 -11.05 7.11
N TYR A 205 -13.21 -12.36 7.24
CA TYR A 205 -11.99 -13.01 6.76
C TYR A 205 -12.26 -14.26 5.91
N VAL A 206 -12.84 -15.32 6.47
CA VAL A 206 -12.92 -16.62 5.78
C VAL A 206 -13.74 -16.54 4.49
N ILE A 207 -14.95 -15.99 4.56
CA ILE A 207 -15.85 -15.91 3.39
C ILE A 207 -15.24 -15.03 2.28
N PRO A 208 -14.80 -13.78 2.54
CA PRO A 208 -14.16 -12.97 1.51
C PRO A 208 -12.95 -13.65 0.85
N VAL A 209 -12.07 -14.28 1.64
CA VAL A 209 -10.88 -14.97 1.11
C VAL A 209 -11.25 -16.14 0.21
N LEU A 210 -12.21 -16.99 0.62
CA LEU A 210 -12.68 -18.11 -0.19
C LEU A 210 -13.29 -17.65 -1.52
N VAL A 211 -14.10 -16.59 -1.49
CA VAL A 211 -14.69 -16.02 -2.71
C VAL A 211 -13.62 -15.43 -3.63
N ILE A 212 -12.61 -14.75 -3.08
CA ILE A 212 -11.48 -14.22 -3.86
C ILE A 212 -10.70 -15.37 -4.54
N ILE A 213 -10.37 -16.43 -3.80
CA ILE A 213 -9.67 -17.61 -4.33
C ILE A 213 -10.50 -18.25 -5.45
N TYR A 214 -11.81 -18.41 -5.22
CA TYR A 214 -12.72 -18.97 -6.23
C TYR A 214 -12.72 -18.12 -7.51
N ILE A 215 -12.92 -16.81 -7.43
CA ILE A 215 -12.95 -15.91 -8.60
C ILE A 215 -11.62 -16.00 -9.38
N TYR A 216 -10.48 -15.94 -8.70
CA TYR A 216 -9.19 -16.01 -9.37
C TYR A 216 -8.89 -17.38 -9.96
N SER A 217 -9.31 -18.47 -9.31
CA SER A 217 -9.17 -19.81 -9.89
C SER A 217 -9.95 -19.93 -11.21
N ARG A 218 -11.19 -19.43 -11.25
CA ARG A 218 -12.03 -19.38 -12.46
C ARG A 218 -11.40 -18.49 -13.53
N LEU A 219 -10.85 -17.33 -13.15
CA LEU A 219 -10.15 -16.44 -14.08
C LEU A 219 -8.93 -17.12 -14.73
N ILE A 220 -8.14 -17.85 -13.94
CA ILE A 220 -6.97 -18.57 -14.45
C ILE A 220 -7.40 -19.69 -15.42
N ILE A 221 -8.43 -20.46 -15.07
CA ILE A 221 -8.97 -21.53 -15.93
C ILE A 221 -9.46 -20.95 -17.25
N PHE A 222 -10.18 -19.82 -17.20
CA PHE A 222 -10.69 -19.13 -18.39
C PHE A 222 -9.57 -18.65 -19.31
N ILE A 223 -8.54 -18.00 -18.75
CA ILE A 223 -7.38 -17.53 -19.51
C ILE A 223 -6.63 -18.70 -20.14
N ARG A 224 -6.55 -19.86 -19.47
CA ARG A 224 -5.84 -21.05 -19.96
C ARG A 224 -6.56 -21.73 -21.13
N HIS A 225 -7.89 -21.72 -21.18
CA HIS A 225 -8.67 -22.50 -22.15
C HIS A 225 -9.03 -21.76 -23.45
N GLY A 226 -9.21 -20.43 -23.43
CA GLY A 226 -9.92 -19.76 -24.54
C GLY A 226 -9.26 -18.52 -25.13
N TYR A 227 -8.10 -18.08 -24.63
CA TYR A 227 -7.58 -16.76 -25.02
C TYR A 227 -6.60 -16.83 -26.19
N ASN A 228 -7.09 -16.52 -27.39
CA ASN A 228 -6.32 -16.49 -28.64
C ASN A 228 -4.98 -15.73 -28.50
N PHE A 229 -3.90 -16.36 -28.97
CA PHE A 229 -2.50 -15.93 -28.78
C PHE A 229 -2.17 -14.52 -29.28
N ASN A 230 -2.98 -13.94 -30.18
CA ASN A 230 -2.72 -12.61 -30.76
C ASN A 230 -2.82 -11.44 -29.74
N HIS A 231 -3.33 -11.67 -28.53
CA HIS A 231 -3.35 -10.67 -27.46
C HIS A 231 -2.32 -10.89 -26.32
N ARG A 232 -1.30 -11.72 -26.55
CA ARG A 232 -0.28 -12.15 -25.55
C ARG A 232 0.30 -11.04 -24.67
N SER A 233 0.55 -9.84 -25.21
CA SER A 233 1.22 -8.74 -24.48
C SER A 233 0.34 -8.11 -23.41
N ARG A 234 -0.95 -7.88 -23.69
CA ARG A 234 -1.90 -7.28 -22.75
C ARG A 234 -2.24 -8.26 -21.63
N THR A 235 -2.45 -9.52 -21.97
CA THR A 235 -2.74 -10.61 -21.02
C THR A 235 -1.59 -10.81 -20.03
N ARG A 236 -0.33 -10.64 -20.45
CA ARG A 236 0.83 -10.79 -19.53
C ARG A 236 0.81 -9.77 -18.38
N ARG A 237 0.41 -8.51 -18.65
CA ARG A 237 0.28 -7.49 -17.60
C ARG A 237 -0.81 -7.86 -16.60
N GLU A 238 -1.95 -8.34 -17.09
CA GLU A 238 -3.09 -8.71 -16.23
C GLU A 238 -2.77 -9.93 -15.37
N ILE A 239 -2.13 -10.96 -15.94
CA ILE A 239 -1.65 -12.13 -15.18
C ILE A 239 -0.65 -11.71 -14.09
N MET A 240 0.25 -10.76 -14.37
CA MET A 240 1.18 -10.27 -13.33
C MET A 240 0.45 -9.57 -12.18
N ILE A 241 -0.61 -8.81 -12.47
CA ILE A 241 -1.44 -8.17 -11.44
C ILE A 241 -2.15 -9.25 -10.61
N VAL A 242 -2.80 -10.22 -11.25
CA VAL A 242 -3.48 -11.34 -10.58
C VAL A 242 -2.53 -12.11 -9.67
N LYS A 243 -1.33 -12.46 -10.15
CA LYS A 243 -0.30 -13.15 -9.35
C LYS A 243 0.08 -12.36 -8.11
N ARG A 244 0.27 -11.03 -8.22
CA ARG A 244 0.61 -10.17 -7.08
C ARG A 244 -0.51 -10.15 -6.04
N ILE A 245 -1.76 -10.06 -6.48
CA ILE A 245 -2.91 -10.06 -5.57
C ILE A 245 -3.03 -11.40 -4.87
N LEU A 246 -2.85 -12.52 -5.57
CA LEU A 246 -2.83 -13.85 -4.97
C LEU A 246 -1.72 -14.00 -3.92
N ILE A 247 -0.53 -13.43 -4.16
CA ILE A 247 0.56 -13.42 -3.17
C ILE A 247 0.13 -12.61 -1.93
N ILE A 248 -0.44 -11.42 -2.11
CA ILE A 248 -0.93 -10.60 -0.98
C ILE A 248 -2.01 -11.35 -0.20
N CYS A 249 -3.00 -11.94 -0.89
CA CYS A 249 -4.04 -12.75 -0.25
C CYS A 249 -3.47 -13.97 0.49
N ALA A 250 -2.44 -14.63 -0.06
CA ALA A 250 -1.78 -15.76 0.61
C ALA A 250 -1.07 -15.30 1.89
N ILE A 251 -0.36 -14.17 1.86
CA ILE A 251 0.29 -13.61 3.05
C ILE A 251 -0.74 -13.24 4.12
N LEU A 252 -1.84 -12.56 3.72
CA LEU A 252 -2.95 -12.24 4.62
C LEU A 252 -3.64 -13.50 5.17
N SER A 253 -3.67 -14.59 4.37
CA SER A 253 -4.25 -15.86 4.78
C SER A 253 -3.37 -16.58 5.82
N LEU A 254 -2.05 -16.46 5.66
CA LEU A 254 -1.06 -17.05 6.56
C LEU A 254 -1.00 -16.32 7.90
N SER A 255 -1.10 -14.98 7.90
CA SER A 255 -1.08 -14.18 9.14
C SER A 255 -2.29 -14.43 10.04
N GLY A 256 -3.46 -14.77 9.48
CA GLY A 256 -4.66 -15.13 10.26
C GLY A 256 -4.67 -16.60 10.74
N SER A 257 -3.82 -17.46 10.17
CA SER A 257 -3.82 -18.90 10.48
C SER A 257 -3.53 -19.25 11.96
N PRO A 258 -2.62 -18.56 12.69
CA PRO A 258 -2.37 -18.88 14.09
C PRO A 258 -3.61 -18.64 14.98
N THR A 259 -4.41 -17.62 14.66
CA THR A 259 -5.67 -17.35 15.36
C THR A 259 -6.64 -18.52 15.22
N LEU A 260 -6.73 -19.12 14.03
CA LEU A 260 -7.56 -20.31 13.78
C LEU A 260 -7.08 -21.51 14.59
N VAL A 261 -5.76 -21.70 14.70
CA VAL A 261 -5.17 -22.79 15.50
C VAL A 261 -5.52 -22.63 16.98
N PHE A 262 -5.37 -21.43 17.54
CA PHE A 262 -5.75 -21.16 18.94
C PHE A 262 -7.25 -21.30 19.18
N LEU A 263 -8.09 -20.85 18.24
CA LEU A 263 -9.54 -21.07 18.32
C LEU A 263 -9.87 -22.56 18.34
N PHE A 264 -9.26 -23.34 17.44
CA PHE A 264 -9.48 -24.79 17.38
C PHE A 264 -9.01 -25.48 18.66
N GLN A 265 -7.83 -25.13 19.16
CA GLN A 265 -7.32 -25.62 20.45
C GLN A 265 -8.28 -25.29 21.60
N PHE A 266 -8.81 -24.06 21.65
CA PHE A 266 -9.77 -23.64 22.67
C PHE A 266 -11.07 -24.45 22.60
N ILE A 267 -11.62 -24.67 21.40
CA ILE A 267 -12.84 -25.47 21.21
C ILE A 267 -12.62 -26.93 21.66
N MET A 268 -11.45 -27.50 21.37
CA MET A 268 -11.15 -28.91 21.71
C MET A 268 -10.82 -29.12 23.19
N THR A 269 -10.09 -28.20 23.82
CA THR A 269 -9.57 -28.38 25.19
C THR A 269 -10.37 -27.66 26.26
N GLY A 270 -11.20 -26.67 25.87
CA GLY A 270 -11.87 -25.76 26.80
C GLY A 270 -10.92 -24.81 27.54
N ARG A 271 -9.61 -24.79 27.22
CA ARG A 271 -8.61 -23.97 27.89
C ARG A 271 -8.02 -22.95 26.91
N LEU A 272 -8.04 -21.68 27.29
CA LEU A 272 -7.46 -20.60 26.50
C LEU A 272 -5.96 -20.49 26.79
N HIS A 273 -5.14 -20.50 25.75
CA HIS A 273 -3.69 -20.27 25.91
C HIS A 273 -3.43 -18.78 26.18
N PRO A 274 -2.54 -18.40 27.12
CA PRO A 274 -2.28 -16.99 27.48
C PRO A 274 -1.72 -16.14 26.32
N LEU A 275 -1.24 -16.78 25.24
CA LEU A 275 -0.74 -16.09 24.04
C LEU A 275 -1.81 -15.90 22.96
N ALA A 276 -2.99 -16.50 23.10
CA ALA A 276 -4.01 -16.49 22.04
C ALA A 276 -4.44 -15.05 21.68
N ASP A 277 -4.71 -14.22 22.70
CA ASP A 277 -5.14 -12.83 22.50
C ASP A 277 -4.06 -11.98 21.83
N ARG A 278 -2.80 -12.12 22.28
CA ARG A 278 -1.65 -11.39 21.72
C ARG A 278 -1.38 -11.77 20.27
N VAL A 279 -1.46 -13.06 19.95
CA VAL A 279 -1.26 -13.54 18.57
C VAL A 279 -2.41 -13.08 17.67
N HIS A 280 -3.64 -13.04 18.20
CA HIS A 280 -4.79 -12.51 17.47
C HIS A 280 -4.62 -11.02 17.15
N GLU A 281 -4.26 -10.21 18.16
CA GLU A 281 -3.99 -8.78 17.99
C GLU A 281 -2.85 -8.53 16.99
N LEU A 282 -1.75 -9.29 17.11
CA LEU A 282 -0.64 -9.22 16.18
C LEU A 282 -1.07 -9.54 14.74
N GLY A 283 -1.92 -10.55 14.55
CA GLY A 283 -2.48 -10.90 13.25
C GLY A 283 -3.30 -9.76 12.64
N LEU A 284 -4.16 -9.11 13.43
CA LEU A 284 -4.92 -7.93 13.01
C LEU A 284 -4.01 -6.74 12.67
N ALA A 285 -2.98 -6.49 13.48
CA ALA A 285 -2.00 -5.44 13.23
C ALA A 285 -1.18 -5.69 11.95
N ILE A 286 -0.72 -6.93 11.73
CA ILE A 286 -0.02 -7.31 10.50
C ILE A 286 -0.93 -7.10 9.28
N ASN A 287 -2.20 -7.51 9.37
CA ASN A 287 -3.15 -7.37 8.25
C ASN A 287 -3.40 -5.91 7.87
N THR A 288 -3.58 -5.02 8.85
CA THR A 288 -3.79 -3.59 8.57
C THR A 288 -2.55 -2.95 7.94
N ASN A 289 -1.34 -3.35 8.36
CA ASN A 289 -0.09 -2.78 7.85
C ASN A 289 0.35 -3.35 6.50
N ILE A 290 0.20 -4.66 6.27
CA ILE A 290 0.51 -5.27 4.97
C ILE A 290 -0.27 -4.59 3.85
N VAL A 291 -1.47 -4.11 4.14
CA VAL A 291 -2.28 -3.41 3.14
C VAL A 291 -1.74 -2.02 2.83
N THR A 292 -1.38 -1.21 3.83
CA THR A 292 -0.76 0.11 3.59
C THR A 292 0.55 -0.02 2.81
N PHE A 293 1.40 -1.00 3.17
CA PHE A 293 2.62 -1.30 2.42
C PHE A 293 2.33 -1.87 1.03
N GLY A 294 1.37 -2.78 0.93
CA GLY A 294 0.98 -3.43 -0.32
C GLY A 294 0.55 -2.41 -1.37
N PHE A 295 -0.23 -1.39 -0.99
CA PHE A 295 -0.61 -0.30 -1.88
C PHE A 295 0.57 0.59 -2.28
N ALA A 296 1.47 0.91 -1.34
CA ALA A 296 2.67 1.70 -1.64
C ALA A 296 3.61 0.98 -2.61
N ILE A 297 3.82 -0.33 -2.41
CA ILE A 297 4.63 -1.18 -3.29
C ILE A 297 3.95 -1.35 -4.65
N LEU A 298 2.63 -1.54 -4.69
CA LEU A 298 1.90 -1.67 -5.95
C LEU A 298 1.99 -0.37 -6.77
N ASN A 299 1.85 0.80 -6.13
CA ASN A 299 1.97 2.10 -6.79
C ASN A 299 3.39 2.41 -7.28
N SER A 300 4.42 2.12 -6.49
CA SER A 300 5.82 2.34 -6.89
C SER A 300 6.23 1.44 -8.07
N LEU A 301 5.79 0.17 -8.07
CA LEU A 301 6.03 -0.75 -9.18
C LEU A 301 5.32 -0.33 -10.48
N ILE A 302 4.17 0.35 -10.39
CA ILE A 302 3.48 0.91 -11.57
C ILE A 302 4.31 2.06 -12.17
N LYS A 303 4.93 2.90 -11.33
CA LYS A 303 5.79 4.01 -11.80
C LYS A 303 7.11 3.52 -12.42
N LEU A 304 7.65 2.40 -11.93
CA LEU A 304 8.89 1.81 -12.44
C LEU A 304 8.72 1.01 -13.73
N LEU A 305 7.49 0.72 -14.17
CA LEU A 305 7.27 0.14 -15.50
C LEU A 305 7.64 1.21 -16.55
N PRO A 306 8.74 1.03 -17.29
CA PRO A 306 9.25 2.07 -18.17
C PRO A 306 8.18 2.44 -19.20
N LYS A 307 7.98 3.74 -19.45
CA LYS A 307 7.25 4.32 -20.59
C LYS A 307 7.84 3.92 -21.96
N LYS A 308 8.62 2.82 -22.05
CA LYS A 308 9.26 2.29 -23.25
C LYS A 308 8.30 1.83 -24.35
N PHE A 309 6.98 1.91 -24.15
CA PHE A 309 6.00 1.59 -25.19
C PHE A 309 5.53 2.78 -26.03
N THR A 310 5.93 4.02 -25.72
CA THR A 310 5.42 5.20 -26.47
C THR A 310 6.24 5.59 -27.71
N HIS A 311 7.34 4.90 -28.03
CA HIS A 311 8.13 5.19 -29.24
C HIS A 311 8.61 3.95 -29.99
N ARG A 312 7.75 2.93 -30.14
CA ARG A 312 7.90 2.09 -31.34
C ARG A 312 7.35 2.93 -32.49
N LYS A 313 8.25 3.71 -33.13
CA LYS A 313 7.99 4.32 -34.45
C LYS A 313 7.30 3.23 -35.25
N GLN A 314 6.05 3.46 -35.67
CA GLN A 314 5.46 2.62 -36.70
C GLN A 314 6.54 2.52 -37.79
N PRO A 315 6.95 1.32 -38.21
CA PRO A 315 7.72 1.23 -39.43
C PRO A 315 6.90 2.00 -40.45
N GLN A 316 7.48 3.08 -40.99
CA GLN A 316 6.93 3.72 -42.16
C GLN A 316 6.80 2.59 -43.17
N THR A 317 5.60 2.03 -43.31
CA THR A 317 5.23 1.26 -44.47
C THR A 317 5.35 2.27 -45.58
N SER A 318 6.54 2.28 -46.18
CA SER A 318 6.81 2.89 -47.47
C SER A 318 5.63 2.49 -48.32
N TYR A 319 4.76 3.47 -48.58
CA TYR A 319 3.71 3.36 -49.58
C TYR A 319 4.47 3.04 -50.86
N ARG A 320 4.54 1.76 -51.19
CA ARG A 320 4.95 1.28 -52.50
C ARG A 320 3.86 1.82 -53.41
N GLN A 321 4.13 2.96 -54.04
CA GLN A 321 3.22 3.52 -55.03
C GLN A 321 2.90 2.41 -56.03
N PRO A 322 1.62 2.21 -56.39
CA PRO A 322 1.30 1.36 -57.51
C PRO A 322 1.99 1.96 -58.72
N LYS A 323 3.00 1.24 -59.26
CA LYS A 323 3.51 1.53 -60.60
C LYS A 323 2.30 1.49 -61.53
N LYS A 324 1.90 2.65 -62.05
CA LYS A 324 1.06 2.74 -63.24
C LYS A 324 1.76 1.92 -64.32
N VAL A 325 1.24 0.72 -64.60
CA VAL A 325 1.49 0.03 -65.85
C VAL A 325 0.61 0.76 -66.86
N LEU A 326 1.17 1.85 -67.37
CA LEU A 326 0.71 2.48 -68.60
C LEU A 326 1.45 1.73 -69.71
N SER A 327 0.81 0.71 -70.26
CA SER A 327 1.25 0.06 -71.50
C SER A 327 0.07 0.06 -72.44
N ASP A 328 0.05 1.08 -73.29
CA ASP A 328 -0.11 0.95 -74.73
C ASP A 328 -0.96 -0.23 -75.20
N ILE A 329 -2.26 0.05 -75.38
CA ILE A 329 -3.10 -0.66 -76.35
C ILE A 329 -3.80 0.41 -77.20
N MET A 330 -3.10 0.86 -78.23
CA MET A 330 -3.68 1.23 -79.53
C MET A 330 -2.68 0.75 -80.59
N PRO A 331 -3.19 0.10 -81.64
CA PRO A 331 -3.29 0.81 -82.91
C PRO A 331 -4.71 1.20 -83.29
#